data_AF-A0A2C6CC76-F1
#
_entry.id   AF-A0A2C6CC76-F1
#
_cell.length_a   1.000
_cell.length_b   1.000
_cell.length_c   1.000
_cell.angle_alpha   90.00
_cell.angle_beta   90.00
_cell.angle_gamma   90.00
#
_symmetry.space_group_name_H-M   'P 1'
#
loop_
_entity.id
_entity.type
_entity.pdbx_description
1 polymer ?
#
loop_
_entity_poly.entity_id
_entity_poly.type
_entity_poly.pdbx_seq_one_letter_code
_entity_poly.pdbx_strand_id
1 'polypeptide(L)'
;MIKKVYIDGLFLALSYEASKVFISKNDIDIKFKEDQEENKNILELIKGLGVNKLVGDYNISIDFEFMVLEIHKKYSFKLLRKLGKDDIEKIWTITMVEIDSLMTQEVKA
;
A
#
# COMPACT_ATOMS: atom_id res chain seq x y z
N MET A 1 -4.33 4.53 -16.14
CA MET A 1 -5.56 5.02 -15.48
C MET A 1 -6.43 3.89 -14.99
N ILE A 2 -6.96 3.03 -15.88
CA ILE A 2 -7.80 1.89 -15.50
C ILE A 2 -7.16 0.97 -14.45
N LYS A 3 -5.90 0.56 -14.64
CA LYS A 3 -5.18 -0.30 -13.67
C LYS A 3 -5.03 0.32 -12.27
N LYS A 4 -4.87 1.65 -12.16
CA LYS A 4 -4.75 2.32 -10.86
C LYS A 4 -6.09 2.32 -10.11
N VAL A 5 -7.18 2.66 -10.82
CA VAL A 5 -8.55 2.65 -10.28
C VAL A 5 -8.94 1.27 -9.75
N TYR A 6 -8.58 0.20 -10.46
CA TYR A 6 -8.83 -1.16 -9.98
C TYR A 6 -8.06 -1.49 -8.70
N ILE A 7 -6.80 -1.08 -8.59
CA ILE A 7 -6.00 -1.31 -7.38
C ILE A 7 -6.59 -0.48 -6.22
N ASP A 8 -6.94 0.78 -6.45
CA ASP A 8 -7.59 1.61 -5.43
C ASP A 8 -8.89 0.98 -4.91
N GLY A 9 -9.74 0.46 -5.80
CA GLY A 9 -10.96 -0.26 -5.40
C GLY A 9 -10.67 -1.52 -4.56
N LEU A 10 -9.58 -2.23 -4.87
CA LEU A 10 -9.15 -3.39 -4.07
C LEU A 10 -8.64 -2.98 -2.70
N PHE A 11 -7.83 -1.91 -2.59
CA PHE A 11 -7.37 -1.40 -1.30
C PHE A 11 -8.52 -0.84 -0.45
N LEU A 12 -9.52 -0.24 -1.08
CA LEU A 12 -10.77 0.15 -0.41
C LEU A 12 -11.48 -1.07 0.16
N ALA A 13 -11.74 -2.10 -0.65
CA ALA A 13 -12.37 -3.33 -0.18
C ALA A 13 -11.55 -3.98 0.95
N LEU A 14 -10.23 -4.04 0.78
CA LEU A 14 -9.30 -4.59 1.76
C LEU A 14 -9.29 -3.81 3.08
N SER A 15 -9.56 -2.50 3.08
CA SER A 15 -9.64 -1.72 4.32
C SER A 15 -10.78 -2.17 5.25
N TYR A 16 -11.81 -2.80 4.70
CA TYR A 16 -12.89 -3.40 5.49
C TYR A 16 -12.45 -4.73 6.12
N GLU A 17 -11.63 -5.51 5.44
CA GLU A 17 -11.23 -6.88 5.87
C GLU A 17 -9.90 -6.92 6.64
N ALA A 18 -9.00 -5.97 6.40
CA ALA A 18 -7.65 -5.96 6.95
C ALA A 18 -7.43 -4.79 7.91
N SER A 19 -6.61 -5.03 8.93
CA SER A 19 -6.10 -3.99 9.82
C SER A 19 -4.87 -3.31 9.20
N LYS A 20 -4.04 -4.07 8.49
CA LYS A 20 -2.77 -3.57 7.97
C LYS A 20 -2.30 -4.31 6.73
N VAL A 21 -1.60 -3.59 5.86
CA VAL A 21 -0.94 -4.13 4.67
C VAL A 21 0.50 -3.68 4.63
N PHE A 22 1.40 -4.62 4.38
CA PHE A 22 2.81 -4.39 4.16
C PHE A 22 3.20 -4.79 2.75
N ILE A 23 3.93 -3.92 2.05
CA ILE A 23 4.38 -4.14 0.68
C ILE A 23 5.86 -3.79 0.62
N SER A 24 6.67 -4.76 0.28
CA SER A 24 8.07 -4.57 -0.09
C SER A 24 8.28 -5.07 -1.51
N LYS A 25 9.43 -4.78 -2.11
CA LYS A 25 9.82 -5.36 -3.42
C LYS A 25 9.63 -6.87 -3.50
N ASN A 26 9.96 -7.57 -2.42
CA ASN A 26 10.10 -9.02 -2.39
C ASN A 26 8.85 -9.73 -1.88
N ASP A 27 8.03 -9.06 -1.07
CA ASP A 27 6.89 -9.69 -0.42
C ASP A 27 5.76 -8.71 -0.12
N ILE A 28 4.57 -9.28 0.02
CA ILE A 28 3.35 -8.60 0.46
C ILE A 28 2.81 -9.40 1.62
N ASP A 29 2.50 -8.73 2.71
CA ASP A 29 1.88 -9.30 3.89
C ASP A 29 0.64 -8.50 4.28
N ILE A 30 -0.37 -9.19 4.81
CA ILE A 30 -1.67 -8.59 5.15
C ILE A 30 -2.10 -9.14 6.50
N LYS A 31 -2.32 -8.22 7.44
CA LYS A 31 -2.90 -8.53 8.73
C LYS A 31 -4.42 -8.37 8.66
N PHE A 32 -5.12 -9.47 8.39
CA PHE A 32 -6.58 -9.52 8.39
C PHE A 32 -7.17 -9.29 9.79
N LYS A 33 -8.39 -8.75 9.86
CA LYS A 33 -9.11 -8.53 11.13
C LYS A 33 -9.62 -9.85 11.71
N GLU A 34 -10.03 -10.77 10.84
CA GLU A 34 -10.48 -12.11 11.19
C GLU A 34 -9.71 -13.14 10.35
N ASP A 35 -9.50 -14.33 10.90
CA ASP A 35 -8.87 -15.43 10.17
C ASP A 35 -9.95 -16.24 9.41
N GLN A 36 -9.92 -16.13 8.08
CA GLN A 36 -10.88 -16.72 7.15
C GLN A 36 -10.14 -17.40 6.00
N GLU A 37 -10.72 -18.44 5.41
CA GLU A 37 -10.07 -19.21 4.33
C GLU A 37 -9.83 -18.33 3.08
N GLU A 38 -10.75 -17.40 2.83
CA GLU A 38 -10.74 -16.42 1.75
C GLU A 38 -9.55 -15.46 1.81
N ASN A 39 -8.95 -15.26 2.99
CA ASN A 39 -7.78 -14.38 3.18
C ASN A 39 -6.61 -14.78 2.27
N LYS A 40 -6.42 -16.09 2.05
CA LYS A 40 -5.37 -16.60 1.15
C LYS A 40 -5.62 -16.15 -0.29
N ASN A 41 -6.88 -16.19 -0.74
CA ASN A 41 -7.26 -15.78 -2.08
C ASN A 41 -7.03 -14.27 -2.29
N ILE A 42 -7.34 -13.44 -1.28
CA ILE A 42 -7.09 -11.99 -1.32
C ILE A 42 -5.59 -11.70 -1.40
N LEU A 43 -4.77 -12.38 -0.60
CA LEU A 43 -3.33 -12.23 -0.63
C LEU A 43 -2.74 -12.62 -2.00
N GLU A 44 -3.17 -13.76 -2.56
CA GLU A 44 -2.75 -14.21 -3.89
C GLU A 44 -3.16 -13.23 -4.99
N LEU A 45 -4.38 -12.68 -4.92
CA LEU A 45 -4.87 -11.67 -5.86
C LEU A 45 -3.96 -10.43 -5.86
N ILE A 46 -3.63 -9.89 -4.68
CA ILE A 46 -2.78 -8.70 -4.55
C ILE A 46 -1.36 -8.98 -5.04
N LYS A 47 -0.80 -10.15 -4.70
CA LYS A 47 0.50 -10.61 -5.22
C LYS A 47 0.47 -10.74 -6.74
N GLY A 48 -0.61 -11.27 -7.31
CA GLY A 48 -0.81 -11.43 -8.75
C GLY A 48 -0.91 -10.11 -9.51
N LEU A 49 -1.44 -9.05 -8.89
CA LEU A 49 -1.46 -7.69 -9.48
C LEU A 49 -0.06 -7.07 -9.62
N GLY A 50 0.92 -7.59 -8.87
CA GLY A 50 2.32 -7.17 -8.93
C GLY A 50 2.57 -5.79 -8.34
N VAL A 51 1.79 -5.36 -7.34
CA VAL A 51 1.93 -4.03 -6.71
C VAL A 51 3.29 -3.86 -6.04
N ASN A 52 3.87 -4.93 -5.50
CA ASN A 52 5.23 -4.95 -4.96
C ASN A 52 6.31 -4.55 -5.96
N LYS A 53 6.10 -4.85 -7.25
CA LYS A 53 7.07 -4.48 -8.30
C LYS A 53 7.04 -2.98 -8.60
N LEU A 54 5.94 -2.30 -8.25
CA LEU A 54 5.75 -0.87 -8.52
C LEU A 54 6.37 0.02 -7.44
N VAL A 55 6.57 -0.50 -6.22
CA VAL A 55 7.13 0.28 -5.11
C VAL A 55 8.66 0.37 -5.13
N GLY A 56 9.34 -0.32 -6.06
CA GLY A 56 10.80 -0.27 -6.17
C GLY A 56 11.52 -0.77 -4.92
N ASP A 57 12.47 0.00 -4.40
CA ASP A 57 13.22 -0.33 -3.17
C ASP A 57 12.59 0.27 -1.89
N TYR A 58 11.34 0.77 -1.99
CA TYR A 58 10.57 1.25 -0.86
C TYR A 58 9.79 0.13 -0.17
N ASN A 59 9.60 0.28 1.12
CA ASN A 59 8.74 -0.53 1.95
C ASN A 59 7.54 0.32 2.38
N ILE A 60 6.34 -0.15 2.09
CA ILE A 60 5.08 0.55 2.32
C ILE A 60 4.31 -0.18 3.41
N SER A 61 3.79 0.57 4.36
CA SER A 61 2.86 0.10 5.38
C SER A 61 1.61 0.96 5.33
N ILE A 62 0.46 0.34 5.07
CA ILE A 62 -0.85 1.00 5.15
C ILE A 62 -1.56 0.41 6.36
N ASP A 63 -1.76 1.24 7.36
CA ASP A 63 -2.50 0.92 8.57
C ASP A 63 -3.94 1.44 8.42
N PHE A 64 -4.90 0.53 8.26
CA PHE A 64 -6.31 0.89 8.06
C PHE A 64 -7.02 1.20 9.38
N GLU A 65 -6.53 0.67 10.50
CA GLU A 65 -7.06 0.99 11.83
C GLU A 65 -6.76 2.44 12.19
N PHE A 66 -5.52 2.86 11.99
CA PHE A 66 -5.11 4.24 12.24
C PHE A 66 -5.26 5.14 11.01
N MET A 67 -5.61 4.61 9.84
CA MET A 67 -5.67 5.35 8.57
C MET A 67 -4.38 6.12 8.30
N VAL A 68 -3.26 5.40 8.23
CA VAL A 68 -1.93 5.97 8.04
C VAL A 68 -1.17 5.21 6.96
N LEU A 69 -0.53 5.97 6.07
CA LEU A 69 0.48 5.49 5.13
C LEU A 69 1.87 5.80 5.68
N GLU A 70 2.71 4.78 5.81
CA GLU A 70 4.11 4.90 6.19
C GLU A 70 5.02 4.33 5.10
N ILE A 71 6.07 5.06 4.77
CA ILE A 71 7.03 4.69 3.73
C ILE A 71 8.45 4.71 4.31
N HIS A 72 9.17 3.62 4.08
CA HIS A 72 10.59 3.48 4.35
C HIS A 72 11.34 3.17 3.06
N LYS A 73 12.64 3.46 3.03
CA LYS A 73 13.57 2.91 2.04
C LYS A 73 14.57 2.05 2.77
N LYS A 74 14.57 0.74 2.53
CA LYS A 74 15.22 -0.25 3.42
C LYS A 74 14.73 -0.06 4.87
N TYR A 75 15.61 0.39 5.77
CA TYR A 75 15.32 0.63 7.19
C TYR A 75 15.17 2.13 7.53
N SER A 76 15.34 3.01 6.55
CA SER A 76 15.28 4.45 6.76
C SER A 76 13.86 4.94 6.55
N PHE A 77 13.28 5.54 7.60
CA PHE A 77 12.01 6.26 7.52
C PHE A 77 12.08 7.38 6.46
N LYS A 78 11.01 7.53 5.68
CA LYS A 78 10.88 8.56 4.65
C LYS A 78 9.64 9.41 4.79
N LEU A 79 8.50 8.80 5.08
CA LEU A 79 7.22 9.51 5.10
C LEU A 79 6.22 8.84 6.03
N LEU A 80 5.46 9.68 6.75
CA LEU A 80 4.25 9.31 7.48
C LEU A 80 3.14 10.26 7.03
N ARG A 81 2.05 9.72 6.50
CA ARG A 81 0.90 10.49 6.03
C ARG A 81 -0.37 9.96 6.66
N LYS A 82 -1.14 10.84 7.31
CA LYS A 82 -2.51 10.56 7.71
C LYS A 82 -3.40 10.49 6.46
N LEU A 83 -4.23 9.46 6.38
CA LEU A 83 -5.22 9.28 5.32
C LEU A 83 -6.58 9.79 5.84
N GLY A 84 -7.17 10.72 5.10
CA GLY A 84 -8.51 11.24 5.37
C GLY A 84 -9.63 10.33 4.86
N LYS A 85 -10.88 10.70 5.16
CA LYS A 85 -12.06 10.00 4.65
C LYS A 85 -12.07 9.95 3.11
N ASP A 86 -11.71 11.05 2.46
CA ASP A 86 -11.71 11.14 1.00
C ASP A 86 -10.49 10.47 0.35
N ASP A 87 -9.47 10.10 1.15
CA ASP A 87 -8.27 9.40 0.69
C ASP A 87 -8.50 7.89 0.57
N ILE A 88 -9.51 7.33 1.26
CA ILE A 88 -9.73 5.88 1.35
C ILE A 88 -10.01 5.25 -0.02
N GLU A 89 -10.62 6.00 -0.93
CA GLU A 89 -10.91 5.55 -2.30
C GLU A 89 -9.71 5.69 -3.25
N LYS A 90 -8.59 6.24 -2.77
CA LYS A 90 -7.41 6.59 -3.58
C LYS A 90 -6.08 6.19 -2.91
N ILE A 91 -6.12 5.25 -1.97
CA ILE A 91 -4.96 4.86 -1.15
C ILE A 91 -3.75 4.49 -2.01
N TRP A 92 -3.94 3.68 -3.05
CA TRP A 92 -2.85 3.25 -3.92
C TRP A 92 -2.35 4.39 -4.80
N THR A 93 -3.27 5.20 -5.34
CA THR A 93 -2.89 6.40 -6.10
C THR A 93 -2.07 7.36 -5.26
N ILE A 94 -2.46 7.61 -4.00
CA ILE A 94 -1.72 8.43 -3.04
C ILE A 94 -0.33 7.83 -2.77
N THR A 95 -0.28 6.52 -2.49
CA THR A 95 0.98 5.80 -2.25
C THR A 95 1.97 6.01 -3.40
N MET A 96 1.52 5.87 -4.65
CA MET A 96 2.38 6.08 -5.81
C MET A 96 2.85 7.53 -5.95
N VAL A 97 1.99 8.52 -5.65
CA VAL A 97 2.38 9.94 -5.68
C VAL A 97 3.47 10.24 -4.66
N GLU A 98 3.38 9.68 -3.44
CA GLU A 98 4.41 9.87 -2.42
C GLU A 98 5.74 9.20 -2.83
N ILE A 99 5.69 8.00 -3.40
CA ILE A 99 6.88 7.32 -3.93
C ILE A 99 7.52 8.15 -5.06
N ASP A 100 6.74 8.64 -6.02
CA ASP A 100 7.24 9.48 -7.12
C ASP A 100 7.87 10.79 -6.61
N SER A 101 7.27 11.40 -5.59
CA SER A 101 7.82 12.59 -4.92
C SER A 101 9.16 12.30 -4.24
N LEU A 102 9.26 11.20 -3.48
CA LEU A 102 10.49 10.78 -2.82
C LEU A 102 11.61 10.47 -3.82
N MET A 103 11.31 9.75 -4.91
CA MET A 103 12.28 9.48 -5.98
C MET A 103 12.77 10.78 -6.63
N THR A 104 11.88 11.73 -6.87
CA THR A 104 12.25 13.03 -7.46
C THR A 104 13.15 13.85 -6.53
N GLN A 105 12.91 13.80 -5.22
CA GLN A 105 13.76 14.47 -4.23
C GLN A 105 15.15 13.84 -4.16
N GLU A 106 15.25 12.51 -4.24
CA GLU A 106 16.53 11.79 -4.22
C GLU A 106 17.40 12.07 -5.44
N VAL A 107 16.82 12.27 -6.63
CA VAL A 107 17.57 12.63 -7.85
C VAL A 107 18.15 14.04 -7.80
N LYS A 108 17.53 14.94 -7.01
CA LYS A 108 17.96 16.34 -6.87
C LYS A 108 19.00 16.57 -5.76
N ALA A 109 19.19 15.60 -4.88
CA ALA A 109 20.11 15.65 -3.74
C ALA A 109 21.50 15.17 -4.14
#